data_AF-A0A2W4NU36-F1
#
_entry.id   AF-A0A2W4NU36-F1
#
_cell.length_a   1.000
_cell.length_b   1.000
_cell.length_c   1.000
_cell.angle_alpha   90.00
_cell.angle_beta   90.00
_cell.angle_gamma   90.00
#
_symmetry.space_group_name_H-M   'P 1'
#
loop_
_entity.id
_entity.type
_entity.pdbx_description
1 polymer ?
#
loop_
_entity_poly.entity_id
_entity_poly.type
_entity_poly.pdbx_seq_one_letter_code
_entity_poly.pdbx_strand_id
1 'polypeptide(L)'
;MKRLLPLILFAMLSLAVLPALAALQSTGVTAEAIGQANLRARPDVESELVGQITAGTRYSVLGRSEFFPWYLLGELNDTRPIGWVFADLVTVQGNPNLVPISTVEVTASLSPLPAVTAAALPPAAEATATAIAPTPSPTPTLAATVIGTVLGEVNIRYGPGVDFPRLGVGRAGDQFEITRYHTQLPWVEVRYPDSPDGLAWIALELLEIQGDLYSLPSTSRTQFNLPTLTPTSSAVRAAAVFADEPAPISPAFQALGDQIWQLMQDAGFELGTSRPGAFFLMDLQTGEAITFGNDVAFSGMSLTKIAILARLYGLLDQPPDNDMAVTITEAMICSENISTNRMLSVIGDGSPFRGAREVTAFLQQLGLEHTFLTAPYANDPFITPEAASAPSTTADQRSAEPDPYNQMTVDEMGALLASIYQCAYNESGPLLETFGDQYNPRECQQMLHAMSNNKINALFESGVPLDTRIAHKHGWINDTHGNAAIIFTPGGDYVLVAVVHNPIWLDYSESFPLLAEISRIVYNFYNPDAPVAEIRPGDGAEQCNILGNPLIQDLMSSTYSE
;
A
#
# COMPACT_ATOMS: atom_id res chain seq x y z
N MET A 1 -49.23 20.64 -73.48
CA MET A 1 -49.81 19.54 -72.68
C MET A 1 -49.49 18.21 -73.32
N LYS A 2 -49.05 17.23 -72.51
CA LYS A 2 -48.89 15.79 -72.81
C LYS A 2 -47.70 15.44 -73.73
N ARG A 3 -46.53 15.22 -73.14
CA ARG A 3 -45.96 13.97 -72.57
C ARG A 3 -45.26 13.13 -73.66
N LEU A 4 -43.93 13.27 -73.69
CA LEU A 4 -43.01 12.61 -74.61
C LEU A 4 -42.47 11.29 -74.02
N LEU A 5 -42.26 10.37 -74.98
CA LEU A 5 -41.78 8.99 -74.95
C LEU A 5 -40.22 8.91 -74.73
N PRO A 6 -39.57 7.72 -74.77
CA PRO A 6 -38.44 7.34 -73.91
C PRO A 6 -37.14 7.08 -74.71
N LEU A 7 -35.98 6.86 -74.06
CA LEU A 7 -34.89 5.99 -74.57
C LEU A 7 -33.70 5.87 -73.57
N ILE A 8 -33.36 4.61 -73.22
CA ILE A 8 -32.03 3.97 -73.17
C ILE A 8 -30.93 4.49 -72.19
N LEU A 9 -30.67 3.62 -71.19
CA LEU A 9 -29.42 2.90 -70.88
C LEU A 9 -28.13 3.68 -70.51
N PHE A 10 -27.73 3.61 -69.23
CA PHE A 10 -26.47 3.06 -68.65
C PHE A 10 -26.09 3.82 -67.36
N ALA A 11 -26.11 3.14 -66.21
CA ALA A 11 -25.07 3.20 -65.16
C ALA A 11 -25.52 2.46 -63.88
N MET A 12 -24.87 1.32 -63.66
CA MET A 12 -24.36 0.79 -62.38
C MET A 12 -25.21 0.88 -61.09
N LEU A 13 -25.68 -0.30 -60.67
CA LEU A 13 -25.25 -1.01 -59.45
C LEU A 13 -24.87 -0.14 -58.22
N SER A 14 -25.83 0.06 -57.30
CA SER A 14 -25.59 0.05 -55.84
C SER A 14 -26.88 0.42 -55.10
N LEU A 15 -27.71 -0.57 -54.75
CA LEU A 15 -28.76 -0.39 -53.75
C LEU A 15 -28.22 -0.88 -52.39
N ALA A 16 -27.81 0.10 -51.59
CA ALA A 16 -27.96 0.18 -50.14
C ALA A 16 -27.67 -1.08 -49.31
N VAL A 17 -26.39 -1.27 -48.98
CA VAL A 17 -26.00 -1.69 -47.62
C VAL A 17 -25.98 -0.40 -46.79
N LEU A 18 -26.92 -0.25 -45.86
CA LEU A 18 -26.83 0.73 -44.78
C LEU A 18 -25.97 0.10 -43.68
N PRO A 19 -24.75 0.58 -43.38
CA PRO A 19 -24.18 0.35 -42.06
C PRO A 19 -24.88 1.31 -41.08
N ALA A 20 -25.17 0.78 -39.90
CA ALA A 20 -25.69 1.51 -38.77
C ALA A 20 -24.69 2.59 -38.33
N LEU A 21 -24.84 3.80 -38.85
CA LEU A 21 -24.46 5.01 -38.12
C LEU A 21 -25.61 5.31 -37.16
N ALA A 22 -25.62 4.58 -36.04
CA ALA A 22 -26.35 5.04 -34.87
C ALA A 22 -25.70 6.35 -34.42
N ALA A 23 -26.51 7.39 -34.31
CA ALA A 23 -26.09 8.74 -33.99
C ALA A 23 -25.44 8.81 -32.60
N LEU A 24 -24.19 9.24 -32.53
CA LEU A 24 -23.55 9.76 -31.31
C LEU A 24 -24.28 11.04 -30.90
N GLN A 25 -25.39 10.91 -30.17
CA GLN A 25 -26.02 12.05 -29.51
C GLN A 25 -25.24 12.41 -28.25
N SER A 26 -25.07 13.71 -27.97
CA SER A 26 -24.50 14.18 -26.72
C SER A 26 -25.39 13.73 -25.56
N THR A 27 -24.87 12.86 -24.71
CA THR A 27 -25.54 12.30 -23.52
C THR A 27 -25.59 13.31 -22.37
N GLY A 28 -24.96 14.48 -22.54
CA GLY A 28 -24.75 15.47 -21.48
C GLY A 28 -23.74 15.02 -20.41
N VAL A 29 -23.18 13.82 -20.53
CA VAL A 29 -22.19 13.28 -19.61
C VAL A 29 -20.81 13.82 -19.98
N THR A 30 -20.11 14.36 -18.99
CA THR A 30 -18.77 14.94 -19.17
C THR A 30 -17.78 14.29 -18.20
N ALA A 31 -16.51 14.29 -18.58
CA ALA A 31 -15.41 13.80 -17.77
C ALA A 31 -14.30 14.86 -17.69
N GLU A 32 -13.65 14.95 -16.54
CA GLU A 32 -12.52 15.83 -16.26
C GLU A 32 -11.44 15.02 -15.54
N ALA A 33 -10.16 15.15 -15.90
CA ALA A 33 -9.10 14.40 -15.23
C ALA A 33 -8.92 14.86 -13.78
N ILE A 34 -8.63 13.92 -12.87
CA ILE A 34 -8.31 14.19 -11.46
C ILE A 34 -6.93 14.84 -11.31
N GLY A 35 -6.04 14.61 -12.28
CA GLY A 35 -4.73 15.25 -12.42
C GLY A 35 -4.30 15.30 -13.89
N GLN A 36 -3.49 14.33 -14.32
CA GLN A 36 -3.19 14.09 -15.74
C GLN A 36 -3.56 12.65 -16.08
N ALA A 37 -4.19 12.42 -17.22
CA ALA A 37 -4.55 11.08 -17.68
C ALA A 37 -4.15 10.87 -19.14
N ASN A 38 -3.66 9.68 -19.44
CA ASN A 38 -3.34 9.25 -20.80
C ASN A 38 -4.61 8.86 -21.55
N LEU A 39 -4.71 9.26 -22.81
CA LEU A 39 -5.73 8.79 -23.75
C LEU A 39 -5.14 7.69 -24.63
N ARG A 40 -5.87 6.60 -24.81
CA ARG A 40 -5.43 5.43 -25.56
C ARG A 40 -6.31 5.09 -26.75
N ALA A 41 -5.75 4.39 -27.73
CA ALA A 41 -6.45 3.96 -28.94
C ALA A 41 -7.59 2.97 -28.65
N ARG A 42 -7.45 2.15 -27.59
CA ARG A 42 -8.40 1.13 -27.13
C ARG A 42 -8.57 1.20 -25.59
N PRO A 43 -9.63 0.60 -25.02
CA PRO A 43 -9.83 0.52 -23.57
C PRO A 43 -8.91 -0.54 -22.93
N ASP A 44 -7.60 -0.37 -23.11
CA ASP A 44 -6.54 -1.32 -22.76
C ASP A 44 -5.27 -0.54 -22.39
N VAL A 45 -4.65 -0.86 -21.25
CA VAL A 45 -3.43 -0.23 -20.73
C VAL A 45 -2.19 -0.46 -21.59
N GLU A 46 -2.19 -1.48 -22.46
CA GLU A 46 -1.09 -1.74 -23.39
C GLU A 46 -1.30 -1.09 -24.77
N SER A 47 -2.48 -0.49 -25.01
CA SER A 47 -2.79 0.11 -26.30
C SER A 47 -2.14 1.49 -26.52
N GLU A 48 -1.93 1.84 -27.79
CA GLU A 48 -1.20 3.05 -28.21
C GLU A 48 -1.74 4.33 -27.54
N LEU A 49 -0.82 5.18 -27.07
CA LEU A 49 -1.14 6.50 -26.56
C LEU A 49 -1.50 7.43 -27.71
N VAL A 50 -2.74 7.92 -27.73
CA VAL A 50 -3.25 8.82 -28.78
C VAL A 50 -3.36 10.27 -28.30
N GLY A 51 -3.20 10.51 -27.00
CA GLY A 51 -3.21 11.84 -26.41
C GLY A 51 -3.12 11.82 -24.89
N GLN A 52 -3.31 12.99 -24.29
CA GLN A 52 -3.35 13.18 -22.83
C GLN A 52 -4.35 14.28 -22.49
N ILE A 53 -4.91 14.21 -21.28
CA ILE A 53 -5.80 15.22 -20.72
C ILE A 53 -5.30 15.64 -19.33
N THR A 54 -5.66 16.85 -18.91
CA THR A 54 -5.30 17.41 -17.60
C THR A 54 -6.53 17.98 -16.89
N ALA A 55 -6.44 18.09 -15.57
CA ALA A 55 -7.43 18.71 -14.72
C ALA A 55 -7.72 20.15 -15.16
N GLY A 56 -8.95 20.62 -14.94
CA GLY A 56 -9.43 21.94 -15.36
C GLY A 56 -10.03 22.00 -16.77
N THR A 57 -10.00 20.91 -17.55
CA THR A 57 -10.61 20.82 -18.88
C THR A 57 -11.65 19.69 -18.93
N ARG A 58 -12.86 20.01 -19.40
CA ARG A 58 -13.96 19.05 -19.52
C ARG A 58 -14.09 18.49 -20.93
N TYR A 59 -14.35 17.20 -21.01
CA TYR A 59 -14.54 16.43 -22.23
C TYR A 59 -15.91 15.77 -22.24
N SER A 60 -16.49 15.55 -23.42
CA SER A 60 -17.73 14.78 -23.55
C SER A 60 -17.43 13.29 -23.46
N VAL A 61 -18.25 12.55 -22.70
CA VAL A 61 -18.18 11.08 -22.66
C VAL A 61 -19.06 10.52 -23.77
N LEU A 62 -18.42 10.12 -24.87
CA LEU A 62 -19.07 9.66 -26.10
C LEU A 62 -19.46 8.18 -26.04
N GLY A 63 -18.69 7.39 -25.28
CA GLY A 63 -18.89 5.95 -25.17
C GLY A 63 -18.30 5.39 -23.88
N ARG A 64 -18.72 4.19 -23.49
CA ARG A 64 -18.11 3.40 -22.43
C ARG A 64 -17.77 2.00 -22.95
N SER A 65 -16.73 1.39 -22.41
CA SER A 65 -16.39 0.02 -22.78
C SER A 65 -17.41 -0.94 -22.16
N GLU A 66 -17.73 -2.01 -22.89
CA GLU A 66 -18.63 -3.07 -22.41
C GLU A 66 -17.99 -3.89 -21.28
N PHE A 67 -16.67 -4.09 -21.36
CA PHE A 67 -15.95 -5.07 -20.55
C PHE A 67 -14.94 -4.45 -19.59
N PHE A 68 -14.55 -3.20 -19.81
CA PHE A 68 -13.49 -2.54 -19.04
C PHE A 68 -13.99 -1.18 -18.52
N PRO A 69 -13.51 -0.70 -17.36
CA PRO A 69 -13.93 0.58 -16.79
C PRO A 69 -13.21 1.73 -17.52
N TRP A 70 -13.57 1.94 -18.79
CA TRP A 70 -12.98 2.95 -19.65
C TRP A 70 -14.07 3.78 -20.33
N TYR A 71 -13.77 5.06 -20.52
CA TYR A 71 -14.61 6.01 -21.23
C TYR A 71 -13.95 6.47 -22.52
N LEU A 72 -14.71 6.51 -23.60
CA LEU A 72 -14.32 7.12 -24.86
C LEU A 72 -14.67 8.61 -24.81
N LEU A 73 -13.65 9.46 -24.89
CA LEU A 73 -13.82 10.90 -24.80
C LEU A 73 -13.89 11.57 -26.17
N GLY A 74 -14.53 12.74 -26.21
CA GLY A 74 -14.54 13.70 -27.32
C GLY A 74 -14.46 15.13 -26.80
N GLU A 75 -14.21 16.09 -27.70
CA GLU A 75 -14.24 17.51 -27.32
C GLU A 75 -15.67 17.99 -27.03
N LEU A 76 -15.84 18.96 -26.14
CA LEU A 76 -17.17 19.36 -25.63
C LEU A 76 -18.18 19.81 -26.71
N ASN A 77 -17.67 20.25 -27.87
CA ASN A 77 -18.47 20.73 -29.01
C ASN A 77 -18.27 19.89 -30.29
N ASP A 78 -17.47 18.82 -30.22
CA ASP A 78 -17.19 17.93 -31.35
C ASP A 78 -17.41 16.47 -30.92
N THR A 79 -18.30 15.76 -31.60
CA THR A 79 -18.58 14.34 -31.33
C THR A 79 -17.49 13.41 -31.85
N ARG A 80 -16.36 13.96 -32.31
CA ARG A 80 -15.19 13.20 -32.69
C ARG A 80 -14.50 12.56 -31.47
N PRO A 81 -14.24 11.24 -31.51
CA PRO A 81 -13.51 10.57 -30.45
C PRO A 81 -12.03 10.98 -30.46
N ILE A 82 -11.50 11.30 -29.29
CA ILE A 82 -10.10 11.72 -29.08
C ILE A 82 -9.26 10.66 -28.34
N GLY A 83 -9.92 9.68 -27.69
CA GLY A 83 -9.26 8.52 -27.10
C GLY A 83 -9.99 7.96 -25.88
N TRP A 84 -9.53 6.80 -25.44
CA TRP A 84 -10.04 6.08 -24.27
C TRP A 84 -9.27 6.47 -23.01
N VAL A 85 -9.98 6.71 -21.91
CA VAL A 85 -9.40 6.99 -20.60
C VAL A 85 -9.93 5.99 -19.57
N PHE A 86 -9.09 5.58 -18.63
CA PHE A 86 -9.50 4.74 -17.50
C PHE A 86 -10.43 5.55 -16.57
N ALA A 87 -11.52 4.93 -16.12
CA ALA A 87 -12.60 5.60 -15.40
C ALA A 87 -12.10 6.27 -14.10
N ASP A 88 -11.19 5.62 -13.37
CA ASP A 88 -10.69 6.13 -12.08
C ASP A 88 -9.75 7.33 -12.23
N LEU A 89 -9.31 7.64 -13.44
CA LEU A 89 -8.46 8.81 -13.71
C LEU A 89 -9.28 10.08 -14.01
N VAL A 90 -10.61 9.97 -14.06
CA VAL A 90 -11.51 11.08 -14.39
C VAL A 90 -12.68 11.19 -13.41
N THR A 91 -13.05 12.43 -13.08
CA THR A 91 -14.33 12.73 -12.44
C THR A 91 -15.41 12.82 -13.52
N VAL A 92 -16.48 12.04 -13.40
CA VAL A 92 -17.62 12.04 -14.33
C VAL A 92 -18.77 12.86 -13.78
N GLN A 93 -19.27 13.82 -14.57
CA GLN A 93 -20.49 14.57 -14.29
C GLN A 93 -21.62 14.12 -15.23
N GLY A 94 -22.73 13.65 -14.64
CA GLY A 94 -23.88 13.08 -15.34
C GLY A 94 -24.09 11.61 -14.98
N ASN A 95 -25.05 10.95 -15.62
CA ASN A 95 -25.30 9.53 -15.40
C ASN A 95 -24.53 8.69 -16.45
N PRO A 96 -23.43 8.00 -16.09
CA PRO A 96 -22.63 7.23 -17.04
C PRO A 96 -23.39 6.05 -17.66
N ASN A 97 -24.51 5.60 -17.06
CA ASN A 97 -25.36 4.55 -17.65
C ASN A 97 -26.11 5.01 -18.91
N LEU A 98 -26.20 6.33 -19.14
CA LEU A 98 -26.77 6.91 -20.36
C LEU A 98 -25.75 6.95 -21.52
N VAL A 99 -24.47 6.68 -21.23
CA VAL A 99 -23.40 6.61 -22.22
C VAL A 99 -23.49 5.28 -22.97
N PRO A 100 -23.54 5.28 -24.32
CA PRO A 100 -23.64 4.06 -25.10
C PRO A 100 -22.36 3.23 -25.01
N ILE A 101 -22.50 1.91 -25.17
CA ILE A 101 -21.36 1.02 -25.31
C ILE A 101 -20.65 1.32 -26.63
N SER A 102 -19.32 1.41 -26.61
CA SER A 102 -18.49 1.68 -27.78
C SER A 102 -17.32 0.71 -27.87
N THR A 103 -16.97 0.34 -29.09
CA THR A 103 -15.78 -0.47 -29.43
C THR A 103 -14.86 0.27 -30.41
N VAL A 104 -15.05 1.59 -30.55
CA VAL A 104 -14.30 2.42 -31.50
C VAL A 104 -12.82 2.43 -31.15
N GLU A 105 -11.99 2.11 -32.13
CA GLU A 105 -10.54 2.30 -32.05
C GLU A 105 -10.17 3.68 -32.57
N VAL A 106 -9.45 4.47 -31.76
CA VAL A 106 -9.02 5.82 -32.13
C VAL A 106 -7.63 5.73 -32.75
N THR A 107 -7.52 6.03 -34.05
CA THR A 107 -6.23 6.10 -34.73
C THR A 107 -5.60 7.48 -34.54
N ALA A 108 -4.37 7.54 -34.04
CA ALA A 108 -3.60 8.78 -33.99
C ALA A 108 -3.46 9.37 -35.41
N SER A 109 -4.02 10.56 -35.65
CA SER A 109 -3.57 11.38 -36.77
C SER A 109 -2.24 11.98 -36.38
N LEU A 110 -1.14 11.41 -36.90
CA LEU A 110 0.23 11.90 -36.73
C LEU A 110 0.31 13.40 -37.03
N SER A 111 0.29 14.22 -35.99
CA SER A 111 0.82 15.58 -36.01
C SER A 111 2.12 15.55 -35.21
N PRO A 112 3.28 15.85 -35.83
CA PRO A 112 4.57 15.67 -35.17
C PRO A 112 4.75 16.72 -34.08
N LEU A 113 5.02 16.28 -32.84
CA LEU A 113 5.64 17.12 -31.82
C LEU A 113 7.18 17.12 -31.99
N PRO A 114 7.88 18.20 -31.58
CA PRO A 114 9.29 18.38 -31.87
C PRO A 114 10.17 17.42 -31.04
N ALA A 115 11.17 16.85 -31.70
CA ALA A 115 12.14 15.96 -31.10
C ALA A 115 12.93 16.64 -29.97
N VAL A 116 12.93 16.03 -28.78
CA VAL A 116 13.92 16.29 -27.73
C VAL A 116 15.03 15.26 -27.90
N THR A 117 16.21 15.74 -28.27
CA THR A 117 17.45 14.97 -28.35
C THR A 117 17.84 14.42 -26.98
N ALA A 118 17.78 13.10 -26.81
CA ALA A 118 18.46 12.40 -25.72
C ALA A 118 19.94 12.23 -26.07
N ALA A 119 20.82 12.73 -25.21
CA ALA A 119 22.26 12.54 -25.30
C ALA A 119 22.63 11.09 -24.92
N ALA A 120 23.49 10.47 -25.72
CA ALA A 120 23.95 9.10 -25.55
C ALA A 120 24.90 8.95 -24.35
N LEU A 121 24.64 7.95 -23.50
CA LEU A 121 25.61 7.40 -22.54
C LEU A 121 26.45 6.30 -23.22
N PRO A 122 27.74 6.14 -22.83
CA PRO A 122 28.65 5.15 -23.42
C PRO A 122 28.32 3.71 -22.95
N PRO A 123 28.72 2.67 -23.71
CA PRO A 123 28.33 1.30 -23.42
C PRO A 123 29.09 0.76 -22.20
N ALA A 124 28.35 0.22 -21.24
CA ALA A 124 28.90 -0.59 -20.16
C ALA A 124 29.31 -1.97 -20.70
N ALA A 125 30.51 -2.40 -20.33
CA ALA A 125 31.09 -3.68 -20.71
C ALA A 125 30.31 -4.86 -20.13
N GLU A 126 30.04 -5.86 -20.95
CA GLU A 126 29.44 -7.14 -20.56
C GLU A 126 30.37 -7.89 -19.60
N ALA A 127 30.00 -7.92 -18.32
CA ALA A 127 30.52 -8.89 -17.37
C ALA A 127 29.68 -10.17 -17.47
N THR A 128 30.30 -11.24 -17.94
CA THR A 128 29.71 -12.57 -18.05
C THR A 128 29.58 -13.17 -16.64
N ALA A 129 28.40 -13.03 -16.03
CA ALA A 129 28.04 -13.78 -14.83
C ALA A 129 27.23 -15.02 -15.23
N THR A 130 27.84 -16.19 -15.08
CA THR A 130 27.18 -17.49 -15.26
C THR A 130 26.18 -17.68 -14.12
N ALA A 131 24.91 -17.33 -14.35
CA ALA A 131 23.82 -17.68 -13.44
C ALA A 131 23.56 -19.18 -13.52
N ILE A 132 23.82 -19.90 -12.43
CA ILE A 132 23.29 -21.25 -12.23
C ILE A 132 21.81 -21.07 -11.92
N ALA A 133 20.95 -21.30 -12.90
CA ALA A 133 19.51 -21.36 -12.70
C ALA A 133 19.18 -22.47 -11.68
N PRO A 134 18.34 -22.23 -10.66
CA PRO A 134 17.83 -23.30 -9.84
C PRO A 134 17.01 -24.24 -10.72
N THR A 135 17.36 -25.52 -10.71
CA THR A 135 16.61 -26.59 -11.37
C THR A 135 15.17 -26.56 -10.82
N PRO A 136 14.13 -26.43 -11.66
CA PRO A 136 12.76 -26.48 -11.16
C PRO A 136 12.50 -27.86 -10.56
N SER A 137 12.07 -27.86 -9.29
CA SER A 137 11.52 -29.05 -8.66
C SER A 137 10.23 -29.42 -9.41
N PRO A 138 10.00 -30.68 -9.81
CA PRO A 138 8.82 -31.03 -10.59
C PRO A 138 7.56 -30.86 -9.73
N THR A 139 6.75 -29.85 -10.07
CA THR A 139 5.36 -29.74 -9.62
C THR A 139 4.61 -31.02 -10.04
N PRO A 140 3.86 -31.69 -9.15
CA PRO A 140 3.13 -32.90 -9.52
C PRO A 140 2.18 -32.60 -10.67
N THR A 141 2.36 -33.28 -11.80
CA THR A 141 1.47 -33.16 -12.97
C THR A 141 0.11 -33.74 -12.59
N LEU A 142 -0.92 -32.90 -12.49
CA LEU A 142 -2.30 -33.35 -12.31
C LEU A 142 -2.70 -34.25 -13.49
N ALA A 143 -3.35 -35.39 -13.22
CA ALA A 143 -3.88 -36.30 -14.25
C ALA A 143 -5.21 -35.78 -14.86
N ALA A 144 -5.36 -34.45 -14.96
CA ALA A 144 -6.55 -33.77 -15.45
C ALA A 144 -6.47 -33.53 -16.97
N THR A 145 -7.62 -33.57 -17.65
CA THR A 145 -7.71 -33.34 -19.11
C THR A 145 -7.40 -31.89 -19.49
N VAL A 146 -7.76 -30.93 -18.63
CA VAL A 146 -7.51 -29.50 -18.81
C VAL A 146 -7.10 -28.91 -17.47
N ILE A 147 -6.00 -28.16 -17.47
CA ILE A 147 -5.40 -27.56 -16.27
C ILE A 147 -5.33 -26.05 -16.47
N GLY A 148 -5.73 -25.29 -15.45
CA GLY A 148 -5.46 -23.86 -15.36
C GLY A 148 -4.29 -23.62 -14.41
N THR A 149 -3.23 -22.99 -14.89
CA THR A 149 -2.11 -22.54 -14.06
C THR A 149 -2.30 -21.06 -13.75
N VAL A 150 -2.31 -20.70 -12.48
CA VAL A 150 -2.51 -19.31 -12.04
C VAL A 150 -1.33 -18.43 -12.45
N LEU A 151 -1.62 -17.25 -13.01
CA LEU A 151 -0.60 -16.31 -13.49
C LEU A 151 -0.05 -15.37 -12.40
N GLY A 152 -0.83 -15.09 -11.36
CA GLY A 152 -0.53 -14.11 -10.31
C GLY A 152 -1.28 -14.42 -9.01
N GLU A 153 -1.57 -13.43 -8.18
CA GLU A 153 -2.56 -13.63 -7.11
C GLU A 153 -3.98 -13.62 -7.70
N VAL A 154 -4.80 -14.61 -7.36
CA VAL A 154 -6.19 -14.71 -7.86
C VAL A 154 -7.18 -15.05 -6.75
N ASN A 155 -8.37 -14.47 -6.85
CA ASN A 155 -9.48 -14.82 -5.96
C ASN A 155 -10.19 -16.07 -6.47
N ILE A 156 -10.26 -17.11 -5.63
CA ILE A 156 -11.03 -18.33 -5.87
C ILE A 156 -12.42 -18.12 -5.24
N ARG A 157 -13.48 -18.15 -6.05
CA ARG A 157 -14.82 -17.71 -5.64
C ARG A 157 -15.87 -18.80 -5.72
N TYR A 158 -16.96 -18.64 -4.99
CA TYR A 158 -18.08 -19.61 -4.99
C TYR A 158 -18.90 -19.60 -6.28
N GLY A 159 -18.83 -18.52 -7.07
CA GLY A 159 -19.53 -18.39 -8.35
C GLY A 159 -18.74 -17.56 -9.37
N PRO A 160 -19.18 -17.54 -10.65
CA PRO A 160 -18.52 -16.86 -11.75
C PRO A 160 -18.76 -15.35 -11.72
N GLY A 161 -18.12 -14.64 -10.80
CA GLY A 161 -18.25 -13.19 -10.68
C GLY A 161 -17.53 -12.65 -9.44
N VAL A 162 -17.19 -11.35 -9.46
CA VAL A 162 -16.49 -10.67 -8.36
C VAL A 162 -17.41 -10.35 -7.17
N ASP A 163 -18.72 -10.42 -7.37
CA ASP A 163 -19.77 -10.27 -6.37
C ASP A 163 -19.99 -11.55 -5.53
N PHE A 164 -19.46 -12.69 -6.00
CA PHE A 164 -19.52 -13.94 -5.24
C PHE A 164 -18.49 -13.96 -4.11
N PRO A 165 -18.82 -14.54 -2.95
CA PRO A 165 -17.89 -14.64 -1.84
C PRO A 165 -16.60 -15.35 -2.24
N ARG A 166 -15.46 -14.83 -1.74
CA ARG A 166 -14.15 -15.47 -1.89
C ARG A 166 -14.06 -16.66 -0.95
N LEU A 167 -13.66 -17.81 -1.50
CA LEU A 167 -13.40 -19.05 -0.77
C LEU A 167 -11.93 -19.21 -0.42
N GLY A 168 -11.05 -18.61 -1.22
CA GLY A 168 -9.62 -18.67 -1.01
C GLY A 168 -8.86 -17.81 -2.02
N VAL A 169 -7.54 -17.89 -1.96
CA VAL A 169 -6.61 -17.17 -2.83
C VAL A 169 -5.68 -18.20 -3.46
N GLY A 170 -5.50 -18.11 -4.78
CA GLY A 170 -4.48 -18.86 -5.52
C GLY A 170 -3.28 -17.97 -5.83
N ARG A 171 -2.09 -18.56 -5.89
CA ARG A 171 -0.82 -17.89 -6.15
C ARG A 171 -0.25 -18.29 -7.51
N ALA A 172 0.66 -17.47 -8.04
CA ALA A 172 1.32 -17.75 -9.31
C ALA A 172 1.94 -19.15 -9.32
N GLY A 173 1.61 -19.94 -10.34
CA GLY A 173 2.04 -21.33 -10.49
C GLY A 173 1.10 -22.37 -9.86
N ASP A 174 0.11 -21.99 -9.04
CA ASP A 174 -0.91 -22.91 -8.54
C ASP A 174 -1.68 -23.52 -9.72
N GLN A 175 -1.97 -24.81 -9.63
CA GLN A 175 -2.64 -25.54 -10.70
C GLN A 175 -3.98 -26.10 -10.23
N PHE A 176 -5.01 -25.86 -11.04
CA PHE A 176 -6.35 -26.34 -10.80
C PHE A 176 -6.87 -27.19 -11.97
N GLU A 177 -7.52 -28.32 -11.67
CA GLU A 177 -8.30 -29.06 -12.67
C GLU A 177 -9.51 -28.23 -13.08
N ILE A 178 -9.61 -27.92 -14.37
CA ILE A 178 -10.79 -27.24 -14.92
C ILE A 178 -11.82 -28.30 -15.29
N THR A 179 -13.02 -28.14 -14.76
CA THR A 179 -14.13 -29.09 -14.94
C THR A 179 -15.18 -28.58 -15.92
N ARG A 180 -15.39 -27.26 -16.00
CA ARG A 180 -16.33 -26.60 -16.95
C ARG A 180 -15.87 -25.20 -17.33
N TYR A 181 -16.35 -24.70 -18.47
CA TYR A 181 -16.27 -23.29 -18.83
C TYR A 181 -17.66 -22.63 -18.85
N HIS A 182 -17.74 -21.36 -18.46
CA HIS A 182 -18.99 -20.60 -18.54
C HIS A 182 -19.20 -20.03 -19.94
N THR A 183 -20.43 -20.12 -20.45
CA THR A 183 -20.78 -19.73 -21.83
C THR A 183 -20.98 -18.23 -22.03
N GLN A 184 -21.25 -17.50 -20.95
CA GLN A 184 -21.61 -16.07 -21.00
C GLN A 184 -20.66 -15.17 -20.20
N LEU A 185 -19.81 -15.75 -19.36
CA LEU A 185 -18.95 -15.03 -18.43
C LEU A 185 -17.54 -15.61 -18.60
N PRO A 186 -16.48 -14.78 -18.58
CA PRO A 186 -15.11 -15.26 -18.78
C PRO A 186 -14.58 -15.94 -17.50
N TRP A 187 -15.23 -17.01 -17.08
CA TRP A 187 -14.94 -17.75 -15.84
C TRP A 187 -14.96 -19.27 -16.09
N VAL A 188 -14.15 -19.99 -15.31
CA VAL A 188 -14.06 -21.45 -15.35
C VAL A 188 -14.35 -22.05 -13.98
N GLU A 189 -15.03 -23.20 -13.98
CA GLU A 189 -15.31 -23.99 -12.78
C GLU A 189 -14.15 -24.96 -12.55
N VAL A 190 -13.49 -24.84 -11.41
CA VAL A 190 -12.33 -25.63 -11.02
C VAL A 190 -12.67 -26.57 -9.86
N ARG A 191 -11.92 -27.67 -9.76
CA ARG A 191 -11.95 -28.51 -8.57
C ARG A 191 -11.23 -27.79 -7.42
N TYR A 192 -11.95 -27.59 -6.32
CA TYR A 192 -11.44 -26.93 -5.13
C TYR A 192 -11.97 -27.65 -3.88
N PRO A 193 -11.22 -28.60 -3.30
CA PRO A 193 -11.69 -29.46 -2.20
C PRO A 193 -12.15 -28.71 -0.96
N ASP A 194 -11.61 -27.51 -0.71
CA ASP A 194 -11.95 -26.68 0.45
C ASP A 194 -13.29 -25.93 0.28
N SER A 195 -13.89 -25.96 -0.93
CA SER A 195 -15.25 -25.47 -1.13
C SER A 195 -16.28 -26.45 -0.56
N PRO A 196 -17.42 -26.00 -0.01
CA PRO A 196 -18.49 -26.86 0.50
C PRO A 196 -19.03 -27.90 -0.49
N ASP A 197 -18.97 -27.64 -1.79
CA ASP A 197 -19.37 -28.56 -2.86
C ASP A 197 -18.18 -29.13 -3.67
N GLY A 198 -16.95 -28.86 -3.22
CA GLY A 198 -15.71 -29.29 -3.88
C GLY A 198 -15.41 -28.56 -5.19
N LEU A 199 -16.14 -27.49 -5.51
CA LEU A 199 -16.00 -26.71 -6.73
C LEU A 199 -15.84 -25.22 -6.42
N ALA A 200 -15.10 -24.52 -7.27
CA ALA A 200 -14.95 -23.07 -7.19
C ALA A 200 -14.80 -22.46 -8.58
N TRP A 201 -14.70 -21.15 -8.64
CA TRP A 201 -14.66 -20.37 -9.86
C TRP A 201 -13.47 -19.43 -9.87
N ILE A 202 -12.76 -19.40 -11.00
CA ILE A 202 -11.63 -18.52 -11.26
C ILE A 202 -11.87 -17.80 -12.59
N ALA A 203 -11.50 -16.52 -12.67
CA ALA A 203 -11.58 -15.75 -13.91
C ALA A 203 -10.61 -16.33 -14.94
N LEU A 204 -11.09 -16.56 -16.15
CA LEU A 204 -10.36 -17.26 -17.20
C LEU A 204 -9.05 -16.53 -17.59
N GLU A 205 -9.08 -15.21 -17.60
CA GLU A 205 -7.93 -14.37 -17.99
C GLU A 205 -6.75 -14.45 -17.00
N LEU A 206 -6.99 -14.93 -15.79
CA LEU A 206 -5.97 -15.06 -14.74
C LEU A 206 -5.28 -16.43 -14.75
N LEU A 207 -5.60 -17.26 -15.75
CA LEU A 207 -5.10 -18.62 -15.90
C LEU A 207 -4.39 -18.82 -17.24
N GLU A 208 -3.23 -19.44 -17.20
CA GLU A 208 -2.65 -20.12 -18.37
C GLU A 208 -3.30 -21.49 -18.53
N ILE A 209 -3.96 -21.73 -19.67
CA ILE A 209 -4.72 -22.95 -19.91
C ILE A 209 -3.87 -23.98 -20.65
N GLN A 210 -3.74 -25.16 -20.07
CA GLN A 210 -3.15 -26.35 -20.70
C GLN A 210 -4.26 -27.34 -21.07
N GLY A 211 -4.37 -27.67 -22.35
CA GLY A 211 -5.43 -28.53 -22.91
C GLY A 211 -6.46 -27.75 -23.73
N ASP A 212 -7.46 -28.45 -24.26
CA ASP A 212 -8.56 -27.83 -25.00
C ASP A 212 -9.72 -27.52 -24.05
N LEU A 213 -9.87 -26.25 -23.66
CA LEU A 213 -10.95 -25.78 -22.79
C LEU A 213 -12.34 -26.14 -23.33
N TYR A 214 -12.52 -26.09 -24.64
CA TYR A 214 -13.82 -26.35 -25.30
C TYR A 214 -14.12 -27.83 -25.46
N SER A 215 -13.20 -28.72 -25.07
CA SER A 215 -13.47 -30.14 -24.90
C SER A 215 -14.26 -30.45 -23.62
N LEU A 216 -14.28 -29.52 -22.65
CA LEU A 216 -15.00 -29.68 -21.39
C LEU A 216 -16.51 -29.36 -21.54
N PRO A 217 -17.36 -29.86 -20.62
CA PRO A 217 -18.75 -29.43 -20.54
C PRO A 217 -18.89 -27.92 -20.31
N SER A 218 -19.82 -27.28 -21.01
CA SER A 218 -20.16 -25.88 -20.81
C SER A 218 -21.24 -25.70 -19.73
N THR A 219 -21.32 -24.52 -19.12
CA THR A 219 -22.41 -24.12 -18.21
C THR A 219 -22.83 -22.66 -18.41
N SER A 220 -24.03 -22.30 -17.97
CA SER A 220 -24.55 -20.92 -17.93
C SER A 220 -25.15 -20.60 -16.56
N ARG A 221 -24.73 -21.35 -15.52
CA ARG A 221 -25.27 -21.23 -14.17
C ARG A 221 -24.74 -19.96 -13.51
N THR A 222 -25.65 -19.07 -13.15
CA THR A 222 -25.37 -17.84 -12.40
C THR A 222 -26.04 -17.80 -11.02
N GLN A 223 -26.88 -18.81 -10.70
CA GLN A 223 -27.56 -18.90 -9.41
C GLN A 223 -26.94 -20.01 -8.55
N PHE A 224 -26.48 -19.60 -7.35
CA PHE A 224 -25.78 -20.45 -6.41
C PHE A 224 -26.40 -20.32 -5.02
N ASN A 225 -26.51 -21.44 -4.31
CA ASN A 225 -26.91 -21.41 -2.90
C ASN A 225 -25.66 -21.08 -2.09
N LEU A 226 -25.48 -19.80 -1.78
CA LEU A 226 -24.29 -19.36 -1.06
C LEU A 226 -24.22 -20.05 0.30
N PRO A 227 -23.11 -20.72 0.63
CA PRO A 227 -22.88 -21.22 1.97
C PRO A 227 -22.80 -20.03 2.93
N THR A 228 -23.22 -20.22 4.17
CA THR A 228 -22.85 -19.28 5.23
C THR A 228 -21.33 -19.39 5.42
N LEU A 229 -20.58 -18.37 5.00
CA LEU A 229 -19.15 -18.33 5.26
C LEU A 229 -18.93 -18.29 6.77
N THR A 230 -18.02 -19.13 7.25
CA THR A 230 -17.53 -19.01 8.61
C THR A 230 -16.57 -17.81 8.63
N PRO A 231 -16.71 -16.84 9.54
CA PRO A 231 -15.77 -15.74 9.64
C PRO A 231 -14.34 -16.26 9.76
N THR A 232 -13.40 -15.60 9.10
CA THR A 232 -11.98 -15.87 9.28
C THR A 232 -11.66 -15.78 10.76
N SER A 233 -11.07 -16.84 11.32
CA SER A 233 -10.64 -16.83 12.71
C SER A 233 -9.69 -15.65 12.94
N SER A 234 -9.88 -14.94 14.06
CA SER A 234 -8.99 -13.85 14.44
C SER A 234 -7.54 -14.30 14.47
N ALA A 235 -6.65 -13.55 13.81
CA ALA A 235 -5.22 -13.75 13.87
C ALA A 235 -4.57 -13.04 15.07
N VAL A 236 -5.38 -12.36 15.89
CA VAL A 236 -4.92 -11.61 17.06
C VAL A 236 -4.31 -12.56 18.09
N ARG A 237 -3.08 -12.28 18.47
CA ARG A 237 -2.33 -13.02 19.48
C ARG A 237 -1.74 -12.08 20.52
N ALA A 238 -1.50 -12.60 21.71
CA ALA A 238 -0.71 -11.88 22.71
C ALA A 238 0.73 -11.70 22.22
N ALA A 239 1.32 -10.53 22.43
CA ALA A 239 2.68 -10.20 22.05
C ALA A 239 3.60 -10.20 23.29
N ALA A 240 4.77 -10.83 23.16
CA ALA A 240 5.80 -10.75 24.20
C ALA A 240 6.72 -9.56 23.88
N VAL A 241 6.91 -8.65 24.84
CA VAL A 241 7.70 -7.43 24.67
C VAL A 241 8.88 -7.48 25.64
N PHE A 242 10.06 -7.87 25.14
CA PHE A 242 11.28 -8.13 25.93
C PHE A 242 11.05 -9.07 27.14
N ALA A 243 10.15 -10.04 26.98
CA ALA A 243 9.81 -11.03 27.99
C ALA A 243 9.78 -12.43 27.36
N ASP A 244 10.04 -13.45 28.15
CA ASP A 244 9.96 -14.85 27.70
C ASP A 244 8.52 -15.25 27.33
N GLU A 245 7.53 -14.69 28.05
CA GLU A 245 6.11 -14.98 27.88
C GLU A 245 5.31 -13.67 27.86
N PRO A 246 4.23 -13.59 27.05
CA PRO A 246 3.39 -12.40 27.00
C PRO A 246 2.58 -12.20 28.28
N ALA A 247 2.25 -10.95 28.59
CA ALA A 247 1.31 -10.63 29.66
C ALA A 247 -0.08 -11.24 29.37
N PRO A 248 -0.81 -11.73 30.39
CA PRO A 248 -2.16 -12.26 30.18
C PRO A 248 -3.11 -11.20 29.62
N ILE A 249 -3.77 -11.50 28.51
CA ILE A 249 -4.70 -10.59 27.84
C ILE A 249 -6.11 -10.69 28.42
N SER A 250 -6.67 -9.56 28.82
CA SER A 250 -8.04 -9.45 29.29
C SER A 250 -9.04 -9.63 28.14
N PRO A 251 -10.27 -10.13 28.43
CA PRO A 251 -11.29 -10.30 27.38
C PRO A 251 -11.64 -9.01 26.64
N ALA A 252 -11.58 -7.85 27.31
CA ALA A 252 -11.86 -6.55 26.70
C ALA A 252 -10.77 -6.15 25.71
N PHE A 253 -9.49 -6.37 26.06
CA PHE A 253 -8.37 -6.06 25.20
C PHE A 253 -8.28 -7.02 24.00
N GLN A 254 -8.60 -8.30 24.20
CA GLN A 254 -8.77 -9.25 23.08
C GLN A 254 -9.88 -8.80 22.12
N ALA A 255 -11.03 -8.39 22.64
CA ALA A 255 -12.15 -7.92 21.81
C ALA A 255 -11.81 -6.66 21.01
N LEU A 256 -11.01 -5.75 21.58
CA LEU A 256 -10.45 -4.59 20.86
C LEU A 256 -9.57 -5.05 19.69
N GLY A 257 -8.68 -6.00 19.92
CA GLY A 257 -7.86 -6.60 18.87
C GLY A 257 -8.69 -7.23 17.76
N ASP A 258 -9.70 -8.01 18.12
CA ASP A 258 -10.59 -8.69 17.16
C ASP A 258 -11.39 -7.68 16.32
N GLN A 259 -11.80 -6.56 16.91
CA GLN A 259 -12.45 -5.46 16.19
C GLN A 259 -11.52 -4.82 15.16
N ILE A 260 -10.27 -4.57 15.51
CA ILE A 260 -9.27 -3.97 14.62
C ILE A 260 -8.87 -4.94 13.51
N TRP A 261 -8.71 -6.22 13.83
CA TRP A 261 -8.52 -7.29 12.85
C TRP A 261 -9.64 -7.29 11.82
N GLN A 262 -10.90 -7.29 12.26
CA GLN A 262 -12.04 -7.26 11.34
C GLN A 262 -12.06 -5.98 10.49
N LEU A 263 -11.72 -4.82 11.07
CA LEU A 263 -11.65 -3.56 10.33
C LEU A 263 -10.61 -3.61 9.19
N MET A 264 -9.42 -4.19 9.43
CA MET A 264 -8.41 -4.36 8.37
C MET A 264 -8.88 -5.33 7.29
N GLN A 265 -9.51 -6.44 7.68
CA GLN A 265 -10.07 -7.43 6.76
C GLN A 265 -11.16 -6.80 5.88
N ASP A 266 -12.07 -6.02 6.47
CA ASP A 266 -13.15 -5.33 5.75
C ASP A 266 -12.61 -4.25 4.79
N ALA A 267 -11.46 -3.67 5.12
CA ALA A 267 -10.74 -2.74 4.24
C ALA A 267 -9.90 -3.45 3.15
N GLY A 268 -9.91 -4.79 3.11
CA GLY A 268 -9.18 -5.58 2.11
C GLY A 268 -7.68 -5.73 2.38
N PHE A 269 -7.23 -5.44 3.61
CA PHE A 269 -5.85 -5.69 4.04
C PHE A 269 -5.79 -6.98 4.85
N GLU A 270 -5.40 -8.06 4.18
CA GLU A 270 -5.56 -9.41 4.69
C GLU A 270 -4.23 -10.18 4.69
N LEU A 271 -3.94 -10.86 5.80
CA LEU A 271 -2.76 -11.72 5.89
C LEU A 271 -2.82 -12.86 4.87
N GLY A 272 -1.66 -13.21 4.32
CA GLY A 272 -1.53 -14.29 3.34
C GLY A 272 -1.91 -13.90 1.90
N THR A 273 -2.39 -12.68 1.69
CA THR A 273 -2.61 -12.05 0.38
C THR A 273 -1.47 -11.11 0.03
N SER A 274 -1.48 -10.55 -1.17
CA SER A 274 -0.55 -9.52 -1.63
C SER A 274 -0.85 -8.16 -1.01
N ARG A 275 -1.91 -8.03 -0.19
CA ARG A 275 -2.26 -6.80 0.53
C ARG A 275 -2.20 -7.01 2.06
N PRO A 276 -1.07 -7.43 2.64
CA PRO A 276 -1.02 -7.67 4.08
C PRO A 276 -1.20 -6.37 4.88
N GLY A 277 -1.93 -6.47 5.99
CA GLY A 277 -1.99 -5.47 7.05
C GLY A 277 -1.46 -6.06 8.36
N ALA A 278 -0.72 -5.27 9.13
CA ALA A 278 -0.16 -5.69 10.41
C ALA A 278 -0.40 -4.63 11.49
N PHE A 279 -0.51 -5.09 12.72
CA PHE A 279 -0.90 -4.29 13.86
C PHE A 279 -0.21 -4.75 15.14
N PHE A 280 0.12 -3.80 16.00
CA PHE A 280 0.58 -4.00 17.36
C PHE A 280 -0.02 -2.92 18.27
N LEU A 281 -0.52 -3.34 19.43
CA LEU A 281 -0.99 -2.46 20.50
C LEU A 281 -0.46 -2.96 21.83
N MET A 282 0.10 -2.05 22.63
CA MET A 282 0.52 -2.34 24.00
C MET A 282 0.00 -1.28 24.95
N ASP A 283 -0.65 -1.74 26.02
CA ASP A 283 -0.98 -0.94 27.19
C ASP A 283 0.27 -0.71 28.02
N LEU A 284 0.68 0.54 28.21
CA LEU A 284 1.91 0.86 28.94
C LEU A 284 1.75 0.81 30.47
N GLN A 285 0.52 0.71 30.98
CA GLN A 285 0.23 0.59 32.40
C GLN A 285 0.13 -0.87 32.84
N THR A 286 -0.54 -1.71 32.05
CA THR A 286 -0.77 -3.12 32.40
C THR A 286 0.27 -4.05 31.80
N GLY A 287 0.93 -3.63 30.70
CA GLY A 287 1.83 -4.47 29.91
C GLY A 287 1.09 -5.46 28.99
N GLU A 288 -0.25 -5.42 28.92
CA GLU A 288 -1.01 -6.19 27.94
C GLU A 288 -0.62 -5.75 26.53
N ALA A 289 -0.23 -6.71 25.68
CA ALA A 289 0.13 -6.43 24.30
C ALA A 289 -0.50 -7.45 23.35
N ILE A 290 -1.07 -6.95 22.25
CA ILE A 290 -1.70 -7.76 21.20
C ILE A 290 -1.11 -7.41 19.84
N THR A 291 -1.09 -8.38 18.95
CA THR A 291 -0.56 -8.20 17.59
C THR A 291 -1.19 -9.16 16.59
N PHE A 292 -1.14 -8.81 15.31
CA PHE A 292 -1.28 -9.72 14.19
C PHE A 292 -0.39 -9.25 13.04
N GLY A 293 0.02 -10.17 12.18
CA GLY A 293 0.91 -9.88 11.05
C GLY A 293 2.36 -9.55 11.44
N ASN A 294 2.75 -9.77 12.70
CA ASN A 294 4.10 -9.47 13.16
C ASN A 294 5.18 -10.43 12.64
N ASP A 295 4.78 -11.52 11.99
CA ASP A 295 5.67 -12.39 11.23
C ASP A 295 5.92 -11.89 9.81
N VAL A 296 5.31 -10.80 9.36
CA VAL A 296 5.53 -10.20 8.03
C VAL A 296 6.45 -8.98 8.16
N ALA A 297 7.53 -8.96 7.38
CA ALA A 297 8.40 -7.80 7.29
C ALA A 297 7.86 -6.80 6.27
N PHE A 298 7.69 -5.55 6.69
CA PHE A 298 7.30 -4.44 5.83
C PHE A 298 8.50 -3.55 5.55
N SER A 299 8.41 -2.75 4.46
CA SER A 299 9.33 -1.64 4.26
C SER A 299 9.36 -0.76 5.50
N GLY A 300 10.55 -0.56 6.07
CA GLY A 300 10.73 0.26 7.27
C GLY A 300 10.43 1.73 7.04
N MET A 301 10.49 2.17 5.77
CA MET A 301 10.18 3.54 5.33
C MET A 301 10.84 4.56 6.26
N SER A 302 10.11 5.60 6.64
CA SER A 302 10.55 6.56 7.65
C SER A 302 10.27 6.12 9.09
N LEU A 303 9.63 4.97 9.33
CA LEU A 303 9.40 4.46 10.69
C LEU A 303 10.72 4.04 11.35
N THR A 304 11.66 3.48 10.60
CA THR A 304 13.01 3.14 11.10
C THR A 304 13.84 4.34 11.54
N LYS A 305 13.42 5.58 11.23
CA LYS A 305 14.02 6.80 11.81
C LYS A 305 13.87 6.86 13.33
N ILE A 306 12.88 6.16 13.91
CA ILE A 306 12.77 5.99 15.37
C ILE A 306 14.01 5.24 15.90
N ALA A 307 14.44 4.16 15.23
CA ALA A 307 15.62 3.40 15.62
C ALA A 307 16.93 4.21 15.41
N ILE A 308 17.00 5.00 14.34
CA ILE A 308 18.13 5.90 14.08
C ILE A 308 18.22 6.97 15.18
N LEU A 309 17.09 7.57 15.56
CA LEU A 309 17.00 8.54 16.66
C LEU A 309 17.45 7.90 17.97
N ALA A 310 16.92 6.72 18.30
CA ALA A 310 17.30 5.98 19.50
C ALA A 310 18.79 5.65 19.55
N ARG A 311 19.37 5.20 18.43
CA ARG A 311 20.80 4.91 18.39
C ARG A 311 21.65 6.18 18.50
N LEU A 312 21.25 7.27 17.83
CA LEU A 312 21.96 8.54 17.90
C LEU A 312 22.06 9.05 19.35
N TYR A 313 20.94 9.06 20.09
CA TYR A 313 20.94 9.53 21.48
C TYR A 313 21.87 8.72 22.38
N GLY A 314 22.00 7.42 22.15
CA GLY A 314 22.94 6.57 22.90
C GLY A 314 24.42 6.86 22.65
N LEU A 315 24.74 7.78 21.75
CA LEU A 315 26.10 8.25 21.46
C LEU A 315 26.37 9.66 22.00
N LEU A 316 25.35 10.37 22.48
CA LEU A 316 25.47 11.77 22.87
C LEU A 316 25.86 11.88 24.35
N ASP A 317 27.08 12.37 24.63
CA ASP A 317 27.54 12.64 26.01
C ASP A 317 26.97 13.94 26.60
N GLN A 318 26.36 14.79 25.76
CA GLN A 318 25.77 16.09 26.10
C GLN A 318 24.51 16.29 25.23
N PRO A 319 23.58 17.19 25.62
CA PRO A 319 22.47 17.56 24.75
C PRO A 319 22.95 17.93 23.33
N PRO A 320 22.18 17.62 22.28
CA PRO A 320 22.44 18.07 20.92
C PRO A 320 22.88 19.53 20.87
N ASP A 321 23.93 19.82 20.09
CA ASP A 321 24.19 21.20 19.71
C ASP A 321 23.13 21.71 18.71
N ASN A 322 23.23 22.98 18.32
CA ASN A 322 22.24 23.58 17.42
C ASN A 322 22.10 22.83 16.09
N ASP A 323 23.21 22.40 15.50
CA ASP A 323 23.20 21.76 14.18
C ASP A 323 22.61 20.35 14.26
N MET A 324 22.94 19.60 15.32
CA MET A 324 22.33 18.30 15.58
C MET A 324 20.84 18.43 15.94
N ALA A 325 20.44 19.43 16.74
CA ALA A 325 19.05 19.68 17.10
C ALA A 325 18.20 20.02 15.87
N VAL A 326 18.72 20.83 14.94
CA VAL A 326 18.08 21.09 13.64
C VAL A 326 17.99 19.81 12.81
N THR A 327 19.07 19.03 12.74
CA THR A 327 19.10 17.76 11.99
C THR A 327 18.05 16.77 12.51
N ILE A 328 17.95 16.60 13.83
CA ILE A 328 16.92 15.76 14.47
C ILE A 328 15.53 16.29 14.15
N THR A 329 15.33 17.60 14.25
CA THR A 329 14.04 18.26 13.97
C THR A 329 13.60 18.03 12.52
N GLU A 330 14.49 18.21 11.54
CA GLU A 330 14.22 17.96 10.12
C GLU A 330 13.91 16.49 9.83
N ALA A 331 14.67 15.57 10.43
CA ALA A 331 14.47 14.14 10.24
C ALA A 331 13.14 13.65 10.84
N MET A 332 12.75 14.16 12.01
CA MET A 332 11.56 13.70 12.73
C MET A 332 10.27 14.41 12.32
N ILE A 333 10.30 15.73 12.09
CA ILE A 333 9.12 16.52 11.71
C ILE A 333 8.87 16.48 10.20
N CYS A 334 9.91 16.77 9.41
CA CYS A 334 9.81 16.89 7.95
C CYS A 334 10.11 15.58 7.22
N SER A 335 10.33 14.51 7.98
CA SER A 335 10.73 13.21 7.45
C SER A 335 11.91 13.31 6.46
N GLU A 336 12.84 14.24 6.68
CA GLU A 336 13.84 14.59 5.67
C GLU A 336 14.97 13.56 5.64
N ASN A 337 15.31 13.05 4.45
CA ASN A 337 16.21 11.91 4.30
C ASN A 337 17.70 12.31 4.30
N ILE A 338 18.08 13.50 3.82
CA ILE A 338 19.46 13.99 3.89
C ILE A 338 19.88 14.18 5.36
N SER A 339 19.06 14.81 6.19
CA SER A 339 19.27 14.99 7.62
C SER A 339 19.23 13.66 8.36
N THR A 340 18.38 12.71 7.94
CA THR A 340 18.46 11.32 8.42
C THR A 340 19.82 10.68 8.09
N ASN A 341 20.34 10.88 6.88
CA ASN A 341 21.64 10.36 6.47
C ASN A 341 22.80 11.05 7.20
N ARG A 342 22.64 12.31 7.63
CA ARG A 342 23.59 12.99 8.54
C ARG A 342 23.61 12.32 9.91
N MET A 343 22.46 11.96 10.48
CA MET A 343 22.38 11.18 11.72
C MET A 343 23.10 9.83 11.56
N LEU A 344 22.84 9.11 10.45
CA LEU A 344 23.55 7.86 10.15
C LEU A 344 25.06 8.08 10.02
N SER A 345 25.49 9.17 9.39
CA SER A 345 26.91 9.49 9.26
C SER A 345 27.56 9.72 10.62
N VAL A 346 26.87 10.39 11.56
CA VAL A 346 27.36 10.54 12.95
C VAL A 346 27.48 9.19 13.65
N ILE A 347 26.44 8.35 13.56
CA ILE A 347 26.44 6.99 14.14
C ILE A 347 27.59 6.15 13.57
N GLY A 348 27.86 6.28 12.27
CA GLY A 348 28.85 5.50 11.55
C GLY A 348 30.23 6.13 11.44
N ASP A 349 30.59 7.11 12.29
CA ASP A 349 31.89 7.78 12.29
C ASP A 349 32.28 8.32 10.89
N GLY A 350 31.34 9.06 10.28
CA GLY A 350 31.45 9.66 8.94
C GLY A 350 30.93 8.78 7.80
N SER A 351 30.56 7.52 8.04
CA SER A 351 29.98 6.64 7.01
C SER A 351 28.50 6.33 7.27
N PRO A 352 27.56 6.80 6.44
CA PRO A 352 26.14 6.52 6.64
C PRO A 352 25.77 5.04 6.41
N PHE A 353 26.51 4.31 5.56
CA PHE A 353 26.36 2.85 5.41
C PHE A 353 26.81 2.10 6.67
N ARG A 354 27.91 2.52 7.29
CA ARG A 354 28.30 1.99 8.60
C ARG A 354 27.25 2.35 9.64
N GLY A 355 26.76 3.59 9.65
CA GLY A 355 25.70 4.05 10.54
C GLY A 355 24.46 3.17 10.49
N ALA A 356 24.00 2.82 9.29
CA ALA A 356 22.88 1.91 9.11
C ALA A 356 23.15 0.55 9.77
N ARG A 357 24.30 -0.06 9.51
CA ARG A 357 24.68 -1.34 10.14
C ARG A 357 24.81 -1.24 11.66
N GLU A 358 25.28 -0.13 12.20
CA GLU A 358 25.36 0.10 13.65
C GLU A 358 23.96 0.26 14.27
N VAL A 359 22.99 0.86 13.56
CA VAL A 359 21.57 0.87 13.97
C VAL A 359 21.01 -0.55 14.00
N THR A 360 21.30 -1.37 13.00
CA THR A 360 20.92 -2.80 13.00
C THR A 360 21.55 -3.56 14.16
N ALA A 361 22.84 -3.36 14.42
CA ALA A 361 23.54 -4.00 15.54
C ALA A 361 22.98 -3.57 16.90
N PHE A 362 22.54 -2.32 17.02
CA PHE A 362 21.83 -1.80 18.19
C PHE A 362 20.48 -2.51 18.40
N LEU A 363 19.68 -2.64 17.35
CA LEU A 363 18.39 -3.36 17.42
C LEU A 363 18.60 -4.83 17.82
N GLN A 364 19.58 -5.50 17.21
CA GLN A 364 19.92 -6.89 17.53
C GLN A 364 20.40 -7.06 18.98
N GLN A 365 21.14 -6.09 19.53
CA GLN A 365 21.55 -6.11 20.95
C GLN A 365 20.36 -5.99 21.90
N LEU A 366 19.28 -5.33 21.50
CA LEU A 366 18.00 -5.33 22.21
C LEU A 366 17.19 -6.62 22.03
N GLY A 367 17.61 -7.51 21.12
CA GLY A 367 16.83 -8.70 20.73
C GLY A 367 15.77 -8.43 19.66
N LEU A 368 15.85 -7.28 18.97
CA LEU A 368 15.00 -6.92 17.83
C LEU A 368 15.73 -7.34 16.54
N GLU A 369 15.49 -8.56 16.07
CA GLU A 369 16.23 -9.21 14.99
C GLU A 369 15.55 -9.07 13.61
N HIS A 370 14.26 -8.75 13.55
CA HIS A 370 13.49 -8.67 12.31
C HIS A 370 13.48 -7.26 11.69
N THR A 371 13.77 -6.24 12.50
CA THR A 371 13.86 -4.83 12.13
C THR A 371 15.31 -4.45 11.89
N PHE A 372 15.60 -3.89 10.71
CA PHE A 372 16.97 -3.53 10.34
C PHE A 372 17.04 -2.41 9.31
N LEU A 373 18.21 -1.78 9.25
CA LEU A 373 18.63 -0.85 8.21
C LEU A 373 20.07 -1.17 7.79
N THR A 374 20.35 -1.37 6.50
CA THR A 374 21.72 -1.69 6.03
C THR A 374 22.25 -0.72 4.97
N ALA A 375 21.40 0.20 4.50
CA ALA A 375 21.76 1.26 3.58
C ALA A 375 21.13 2.59 4.03
N PRO A 376 21.73 3.74 3.66
CA PRO A 376 21.12 5.05 3.86
C PRO A 376 19.96 5.31 2.89
N TYR A 377 19.21 6.39 3.13
CA TYR A 377 18.07 6.79 2.30
C TYR A 377 18.54 7.39 0.97
N ALA A 378 17.86 7.01 -0.12
CA ALA A 378 18.38 7.08 -1.49
C ALA A 378 18.34 8.46 -2.20
N ASN A 379 18.20 9.58 -1.49
CA ASN A 379 18.07 10.92 -2.10
C ASN A 379 19.24 11.88 -1.84
N ASP A 380 20.32 11.41 -1.22
CA ASP A 380 21.51 12.23 -0.95
C ASP A 380 22.58 12.01 -2.03
N PRO A 381 22.78 12.96 -2.97
CA PRO A 381 23.74 12.82 -4.07
C PRO A 381 25.20 12.88 -3.60
N PHE A 382 25.46 13.22 -2.34
CA PHE A 382 26.81 13.33 -1.78
C PHE A 382 27.28 12.03 -1.10
N ILE A 383 26.39 11.05 -0.94
CA ILE A 383 26.77 9.73 -0.42
C ILE A 383 27.40 8.92 -1.54
N THR A 384 28.62 8.45 -1.31
CA THR A 384 29.26 7.49 -2.21
C THR A 384 28.54 6.15 -2.10
N PRO A 385 27.97 5.60 -3.20
CA PRO A 385 27.29 4.31 -3.15
C PRO A 385 28.22 3.18 -2.68
N GLU A 386 27.71 2.33 -1.79
CA GLU A 386 28.36 1.12 -1.29
C GLU A 386 27.39 -0.07 -1.48
N ALA A 387 27.93 -1.27 -1.68
CA ALA A 387 27.12 -2.48 -1.68
C ALA A 387 26.68 -2.81 -0.24
N ALA A 388 25.38 -2.77 0.01
CA ALA A 388 24.78 -3.24 1.26
C ALA A 388 24.33 -4.70 1.14
N SER A 389 24.38 -5.45 2.24
CA SER A 389 23.81 -6.79 2.31
C SER A 389 22.41 -6.73 2.89
N ALA A 390 21.42 -7.31 2.22
CA ALA A 390 20.09 -7.53 2.78
C ALA A 390 20.14 -8.74 3.76
N PRO A 391 19.94 -8.55 5.08
CA PRO A 391 19.86 -9.65 6.03
C PRO A 391 18.64 -10.54 5.74
N SER A 392 18.81 -11.84 5.98
CA SER A 392 17.68 -12.77 6.05
C SER A 392 17.28 -12.94 7.50
N THR A 393 16.00 -12.76 7.79
CA THR A 393 15.42 -12.94 9.14
C THR A 393 14.44 -14.12 9.12
N THR A 394 13.85 -14.46 10.26
CA THR A 394 12.78 -15.47 10.32
C THR A 394 11.41 -14.91 9.95
N ALA A 395 11.28 -13.59 9.78
CA ALA A 395 10.06 -12.97 9.28
C ALA A 395 9.87 -13.29 7.79
N ASP A 396 8.63 -13.26 7.32
CA ASP A 396 8.26 -13.29 5.92
C ASP A 396 8.65 -11.97 5.24
N GLN A 397 9.83 -11.97 4.61
CA GLN A 397 10.38 -10.85 3.86
C GLN A 397 9.92 -10.84 2.38
N ARG A 398 8.79 -11.49 2.05
CA ARG A 398 8.30 -11.63 0.68
C ARG A 398 6.90 -11.08 0.51
N SER A 399 5.98 -11.37 1.44
CA SER A 399 4.55 -11.08 1.24
C SER A 399 4.22 -9.58 1.08
N ALA A 400 4.99 -8.69 1.71
CA ALA A 400 4.80 -7.24 1.58
C ALA A 400 5.84 -6.57 0.66
N GLU A 401 6.58 -7.37 -0.14
CA GLU A 401 7.64 -6.91 -1.04
C GLU A 401 8.54 -5.80 -0.47
N PRO A 402 9.06 -5.95 0.77
CA PRO A 402 9.67 -4.85 1.49
C PRO A 402 11.01 -4.42 0.86
N ASP A 403 11.40 -3.15 1.10
CA ASP A 403 12.74 -2.66 0.78
C ASP A 403 13.80 -3.63 1.34
N PRO A 404 14.66 -4.23 0.49
CA PRO A 404 15.65 -5.21 0.94
C PRO A 404 16.62 -4.70 2.01
N TYR A 405 16.79 -3.38 2.14
CA TYR A 405 17.79 -2.78 3.02
C TYR A 405 17.19 -2.02 4.20
N ASN A 406 15.87 -1.88 4.27
CA ASN A 406 15.15 -1.15 5.31
C ASN A 406 13.85 -1.87 5.63
N GLN A 407 13.83 -2.69 6.68
CA GLN A 407 12.68 -3.52 7.04
C GLN A 407 12.33 -3.39 8.51
N MET A 408 11.06 -3.64 8.83
CA MET A 408 10.58 -3.69 10.20
C MET A 408 9.37 -4.61 10.35
N THR A 409 9.19 -5.14 11.56
CA THR A 409 7.94 -5.77 12.00
C THR A 409 7.26 -4.87 13.03
N VAL A 410 5.92 -4.95 13.08
CA VAL A 410 5.11 -4.05 13.92
C VAL A 410 5.35 -4.25 15.42
N ASP A 411 5.64 -5.48 15.84
CA ASP A 411 5.90 -5.84 17.24
C ASP A 411 7.27 -5.34 17.73
N GLU A 412 8.32 -5.48 16.92
CA GLU A 412 9.64 -4.98 17.29
C GLU A 412 9.70 -3.44 17.28
N MET A 413 9.02 -2.79 16.34
CA MET A 413 8.85 -1.34 16.36
C MET A 413 8.06 -0.90 17.60
N GLY A 414 7.02 -1.66 17.97
CA GLY A 414 6.26 -1.44 19.19
C GLY A 414 7.09 -1.63 20.46
N ALA A 415 7.93 -2.66 20.50
CA ALA A 415 8.85 -2.94 21.57
C ALA A 415 9.87 -1.81 21.73
N LEU A 416 10.48 -1.33 20.65
CA LEU A 416 11.41 -0.20 20.69
C LEU A 416 10.74 1.05 21.29
N LEU A 417 9.51 1.37 20.89
CA LEU A 417 8.74 2.47 21.47
C LEU A 417 8.47 2.27 22.96
N ALA A 418 8.03 1.07 23.37
CA ALA A 418 7.81 0.75 24.78
C ALA A 418 9.10 0.92 25.60
N SER A 419 10.25 0.52 25.05
CA SER A 419 11.54 0.70 25.72
C SER A 419 11.94 2.17 25.84
N ILE A 420 11.65 3.03 24.86
CA ILE A 420 11.88 4.47 24.95
C ILE A 420 10.97 5.09 26.03
N TYR A 421 9.70 4.68 26.08
CA TYR A 421 8.75 5.15 27.11
C TYR A 421 9.19 4.77 28.53
N GLN A 422 9.57 3.50 28.74
CA GLN A 422 10.05 3.03 30.04
C GLN A 422 11.31 3.78 30.47
N CYS A 423 12.24 4.04 29.55
CA CYS A 423 13.41 4.86 29.83
C CYS A 423 13.01 6.30 30.26
N ALA A 424 12.06 6.90 29.55
CA ALA A 424 11.65 8.29 29.76
C ALA A 424 10.89 8.53 31.08
N TYR A 425 10.00 7.62 31.47
CA TYR A 425 9.06 7.83 32.59
C TYR A 425 9.19 6.84 33.74
N ASN A 426 9.65 5.63 33.48
CA ASN A 426 9.83 4.61 34.51
C ASN A 426 11.29 4.52 34.99
N GLU A 427 12.20 5.30 34.38
CA GLU A 427 13.64 5.28 34.63
C GLU A 427 14.22 3.84 34.62
N SER A 428 13.69 2.99 33.74
CA SER A 428 13.97 1.55 33.66
C SER A 428 13.76 1.03 32.23
N GLY A 429 13.90 -0.27 32.04
CA GLY A 429 13.55 -0.94 30.79
C GLY A 429 14.75 -1.27 29.90
N PRO A 430 14.50 -1.95 28.77
CA PRO A 430 15.53 -2.63 27.98
C PRO A 430 16.67 -1.72 27.50
N LEU A 431 16.36 -0.46 27.14
CA LEU A 431 17.36 0.50 26.68
C LEU A 431 18.41 0.80 27.76
N LEU A 432 17.97 1.04 29.00
CA LEU A 432 18.85 1.30 30.14
C LEU A 432 19.56 0.02 30.62
N GLU A 433 18.85 -1.11 30.60
CA GLU A 433 19.40 -2.41 31.03
C GLU A 433 20.48 -2.95 30.07
N THR A 434 20.28 -2.77 28.77
CA THR A 434 21.18 -3.31 27.73
C THR A 434 22.39 -2.42 27.50
N PHE A 435 22.20 -1.10 27.48
CA PHE A 435 23.25 -0.15 27.09
C PHE A 435 23.85 0.63 28.27
N GLY A 436 23.47 0.30 29.51
CA GLY A 436 24.02 0.90 30.72
C GLY A 436 23.94 2.43 30.70
N ASP A 437 25.06 3.09 31.00
CA ASP A 437 25.16 4.56 31.13
C ASP A 437 25.06 5.34 29.80
N GLN A 438 24.75 4.70 28.67
CA GLN A 438 24.59 5.37 27.36
C GLN A 438 23.30 6.19 27.25
N TYR A 439 22.33 5.94 28.12
CA TYR A 439 21.03 6.60 28.10
C TYR A 439 20.66 7.11 29.48
N ASN A 440 19.91 8.20 29.50
CA ASN A 440 19.20 8.65 30.70
C ASN A 440 17.76 9.10 30.39
N PRO A 441 16.90 9.24 31.42
CA PRO A 441 15.50 9.59 31.22
C PRO A 441 15.28 10.89 30.44
N ARG A 442 16.14 11.91 30.61
CA ARG A 442 16.05 13.17 29.86
C ARG A 442 16.20 12.95 28.36
N GLU A 443 17.19 12.18 27.94
CA GLU A 443 17.41 11.87 26.53
C GLU A 443 16.22 11.12 25.93
N CYS A 444 15.67 10.17 26.69
CA CYS A 444 14.46 9.46 26.29
C CYS A 444 13.23 10.38 26.19
N GLN A 445 13.06 11.33 27.10
CA GLN A 445 12.04 12.38 27.00
C GLN A 445 12.27 13.28 25.78
N GLN A 446 13.51 13.65 25.47
CA GLN A 446 13.83 14.46 24.28
C GLN A 446 13.52 13.71 22.97
N MET A 447 13.75 12.40 22.91
CA MET A 447 13.33 11.56 21.78
C MET A 447 11.80 11.62 21.59
N LEU A 448 11.04 11.42 22.68
CA LEU A 448 9.58 11.50 22.65
C LEU A 448 9.07 12.90 22.30
N HIS A 449 9.76 13.95 22.74
CA HIS A 449 9.42 15.34 22.41
C HIS A 449 9.63 15.63 20.92
N ALA A 450 10.76 15.19 20.35
CA ALA A 450 11.02 15.31 18.92
C ALA A 450 9.92 14.60 18.09
N MET A 451 9.54 13.40 18.51
CA MET A 451 8.44 12.64 17.89
C MET A 451 7.06 13.29 18.13
N SER A 452 6.86 13.98 19.24
CA SER A 452 5.61 14.67 19.58
C SER A 452 5.36 15.92 18.74
N ASN A 453 6.42 16.46 18.14
CA ASN A 453 6.38 17.63 17.27
C ASN A 453 6.26 17.29 15.78
N ASN A 454 6.29 16.01 15.42
CA ASN A 454 5.84 15.56 14.10
C ASN A 454 4.31 15.79 14.01
N LYS A 455 3.88 16.62 13.05
CA LYS A 455 2.47 17.00 12.83
C LYS A 455 2.13 16.85 11.36
N ILE A 456 1.31 15.85 11.05
CA ILE A 456 0.86 15.54 9.68
C ILE A 456 -0.64 15.74 9.47
N ASN A 457 -1.43 15.87 10.55
CA ASN A 457 -2.88 15.99 10.47
C ASN A 457 -3.52 14.85 9.61
N ALA A 458 -3.06 13.62 9.82
CA ALA A 458 -3.56 12.40 9.17
C ALA A 458 -3.17 11.17 10.01
N LEU A 459 -3.48 9.96 9.53
CA LEU A 459 -3.15 8.70 10.20
C LEU A 459 -3.66 8.72 11.64
N PHE A 460 -2.83 8.34 12.62
CA PHE A 460 -3.26 8.24 14.00
C PHE A 460 -3.69 9.58 14.61
N GLU A 461 -3.16 10.71 14.13
CA GLU A 461 -3.58 12.03 14.61
C GLU A 461 -5.08 12.23 14.36
N SER A 462 -5.58 11.87 13.18
CA SER A 462 -6.99 12.03 12.81
C SER A 462 -7.94 11.21 13.70
N GLY A 463 -7.45 10.21 14.43
CA GLY A 463 -8.24 9.37 15.34
C GLY A 463 -8.46 9.93 16.75
N VAL A 464 -7.68 10.93 17.19
CA VAL A 464 -7.69 11.42 18.60
C VAL A 464 -7.97 12.91 18.72
N PRO A 465 -8.41 13.49 19.84
CA PRO A 465 -8.57 14.95 19.97
C PRO A 465 -7.33 15.76 19.55
N LEU A 466 -7.53 16.99 19.03
CA LEU A 466 -6.45 17.83 18.48
C LEU A 466 -5.32 18.14 19.47
N ASP A 467 -5.63 18.18 20.77
CA ASP A 467 -4.72 18.45 21.86
C ASP A 467 -4.10 17.17 22.47
N THR A 468 -4.45 15.99 21.93
CA THR A 468 -3.81 14.74 22.33
C THR A 468 -2.36 14.75 21.91
N ARG A 469 -1.47 14.50 22.88
CA ARG A 469 -0.07 14.35 22.60
C ARG A 469 0.18 12.97 21.98
N ILE A 470 0.88 12.96 20.86
CA ILE A 470 1.22 11.75 20.11
C ILE A 470 2.70 11.83 19.75
N ALA A 471 3.54 11.01 20.38
CA ALA A 471 4.93 10.84 19.98
C ALA A 471 4.98 9.78 18.88
N HIS A 472 5.05 10.19 17.61
CA HIS A 472 4.93 9.25 16.50
C HIS A 472 5.87 9.56 15.34
N LYS A 473 6.06 8.53 14.51
CA LYS A 473 6.61 8.69 13.16
C LYS A 473 5.71 8.00 12.16
N HIS A 474 5.42 8.70 11.07
CA HIS A 474 4.74 8.16 9.90
C HIS A 474 5.76 7.67 8.87
N GLY A 475 5.33 6.77 8.00
CA GLY A 475 6.08 6.37 6.81
C GLY A 475 5.14 5.99 5.68
N TRP A 476 5.41 6.46 4.48
CA TRP A 476 4.75 6.03 3.27
C TRP A 476 5.74 6.00 2.11
N ILE A 477 5.60 4.97 1.29
CA ILE A 477 6.16 4.84 -0.05
C ILE A 477 5.01 4.41 -0.97
N ASN A 478 5.26 4.26 -2.26
CA ASN A 478 4.21 3.97 -3.24
C ASN A 478 3.27 2.83 -2.84
N ASP A 479 3.77 1.74 -2.26
CA ASP A 479 3.01 0.51 -1.99
C ASP A 479 2.71 0.25 -0.51
N THR A 480 3.35 0.98 0.42
CA THR A 480 3.33 0.64 1.85
C THR A 480 3.16 1.91 2.65
N HIS A 481 2.17 1.97 3.53
CA HIS A 481 1.90 3.10 4.42
C HIS A 481 1.76 2.63 5.87
N GLY A 482 2.23 3.43 6.83
CA GLY A 482 2.16 3.06 8.24
C GLY A 482 2.46 4.20 9.22
N ASN A 483 2.15 3.94 10.48
CA ASN A 483 2.44 4.84 11.59
C ASN A 483 2.81 4.04 12.85
N ALA A 484 3.82 4.49 13.58
CA ALA A 484 4.23 3.96 14.88
C ALA A 484 4.21 5.10 15.91
N ALA A 485 3.53 4.91 17.03
CA ALA A 485 3.24 5.96 17.99
C ALA A 485 3.22 5.48 19.45
N ILE A 486 3.55 6.38 20.36
CA ILE A 486 3.04 6.40 21.73
C ILE A 486 1.98 7.50 21.78
N ILE A 487 0.79 7.16 22.26
CA ILE A 487 -0.33 8.08 22.38
C ILE A 487 -0.63 8.27 23.86
N PHE A 488 -0.59 9.52 24.30
CA PHE A 488 -0.77 9.91 25.69
C PHE A 488 -2.20 10.35 25.93
N THR A 489 -2.94 9.63 26.79
CA THR A 489 -4.36 9.93 27.02
C THR A 489 -4.72 9.96 28.51
N PRO A 490 -5.80 10.66 28.90
CA PRO A 490 -6.26 10.66 30.29
C PRO A 490 -6.60 9.25 30.83
N GLY A 491 -7.06 8.34 29.96
CA GLY A 491 -7.45 6.98 30.33
C GLY A 491 -6.33 5.95 30.33
N GLY A 492 -5.18 6.27 29.73
CA GLY A 492 -4.02 5.40 29.65
C GLY A 492 -3.13 5.69 28.46
N ASP A 493 -1.82 5.56 28.66
CA ASP A 493 -0.84 5.69 27.60
C ASP A 493 -0.67 4.32 26.92
N TYR A 494 -0.52 4.33 25.60
CA TYR A 494 -0.37 3.09 24.84
C TYR A 494 0.56 3.26 23.64
N VAL A 495 1.21 2.16 23.25
CA VAL A 495 1.95 2.06 21.98
C VAL A 495 1.00 1.52 20.92
N LEU A 496 0.97 2.16 19.76
CA LEU A 496 0.20 1.72 18.61
C LEU A 496 1.10 1.72 17.36
N VAL A 497 1.17 0.58 16.68
CA VAL A 497 1.85 0.45 15.39
C VAL A 497 0.93 -0.25 14.41
N ALA A 498 0.74 0.34 13.24
CA ALA A 498 -0.05 -0.29 12.18
C ALA A 498 0.52 0.07 10.80
N VAL A 499 0.62 -0.94 9.94
CA VAL A 499 1.13 -0.82 8.56
C VAL A 499 0.26 -1.63 7.62
N VAL A 500 0.06 -1.09 6.42
CA VAL A 500 -0.67 -1.73 5.33
C VAL A 500 0.15 -1.66 4.04
N HIS A 501 0.04 -2.72 3.24
CA HIS A 501 0.69 -2.82 1.94
C HIS A 501 -0.35 -3.08 0.82
N ASN A 502 -0.11 -2.53 -0.36
CA ASN A 502 -0.78 -2.89 -1.59
C ASN A 502 0.25 -2.90 -2.74
N PRO A 503 0.31 -3.94 -3.59
CA PRO A 503 1.32 -4.01 -4.62
C PRO A 503 1.24 -2.83 -5.57
N ILE A 504 2.41 -2.34 -6.01
CA ILE A 504 2.58 -1.27 -7.01
C ILE A 504 2.20 0.13 -6.49
N TRP A 505 1.00 0.30 -5.95
CA TRP A 505 0.48 1.61 -5.51
C TRP A 505 -0.63 1.48 -4.46
N LEU A 506 -0.48 2.11 -3.31
CA LEU A 506 -1.47 2.20 -2.25
C LEU A 506 -2.05 3.62 -2.21
N ASP A 507 -3.37 3.75 -2.38
CA ASP A 507 -4.01 5.07 -2.32
C ASP A 507 -4.10 5.60 -0.88
N TYR A 508 -3.80 6.89 -0.70
CA TYR A 508 -3.94 7.57 0.59
C TYR A 508 -5.40 7.58 1.07
N SER A 509 -6.36 7.64 0.15
CA SER A 509 -7.80 7.61 0.46
C SER A 509 -8.28 6.26 1.02
N GLU A 510 -7.53 5.17 0.78
CA GLU A 510 -7.79 3.86 1.39
C GLU A 510 -7.10 3.76 2.76
N SER A 511 -5.80 4.05 2.79
CA SER A 511 -4.93 3.77 3.94
C SER A 511 -5.03 4.80 5.07
N PHE A 512 -5.14 6.10 4.77
CA PHE A 512 -5.11 7.13 5.81
C PHE A 512 -6.38 7.11 6.68
N PRO A 513 -7.60 7.02 6.11
CA PRO A 513 -8.81 6.88 6.91
C PRO A 513 -8.83 5.59 7.72
N LEU A 514 -8.31 4.47 7.18
CA LEU A 514 -8.21 3.21 7.91
C LEU A 514 -7.32 3.34 9.15
N LEU A 515 -6.10 3.87 8.99
CA LEU A 515 -5.17 4.06 10.11
C LEU A 515 -5.71 5.06 11.13
N ALA A 516 -6.41 6.10 10.69
CA ALA A 516 -7.11 7.03 11.57
C ALA A 516 -8.24 6.37 12.36
N GLU A 517 -9.02 5.49 11.72
CA GLU A 517 -10.13 4.78 12.36
C GLU A 517 -9.63 3.76 13.38
N ILE A 518 -8.52 3.08 13.10
CA ILE A 518 -7.83 2.22 14.08
C ILE A 518 -7.45 3.04 15.32
N SER A 519 -6.79 4.18 15.13
CA SER A 519 -6.43 5.08 16.24
C SER A 519 -7.66 5.56 17.03
N ARG A 520 -8.76 5.91 16.35
CA ARG A 520 -10.01 6.33 16.99
C ARG A 520 -10.61 5.23 17.86
N ILE A 521 -10.64 3.99 17.36
CA ILE A 521 -11.16 2.83 18.10
C ILE A 521 -10.32 2.58 19.35
N VAL A 522 -8.99 2.59 19.23
CA VAL A 522 -8.08 2.42 20.38
C VAL A 522 -8.23 3.57 21.38
N TYR A 523 -8.24 4.82 20.93
CA TYR A 523 -8.43 5.97 21.81
C TYR A 523 -9.74 5.87 22.60
N ASN A 524 -10.83 5.48 21.96
CA ASN A 524 -12.14 5.34 22.59
C ASN A 524 -12.19 4.18 23.60
N PHE A 525 -11.41 3.12 23.40
CA PHE A 525 -11.25 2.06 24.39
C PHE A 525 -10.69 2.61 25.71
N TYR A 526 -9.66 3.45 25.63
CA TYR A 526 -9.06 4.10 26.80
C TYR A 526 -9.91 5.23 27.37
N ASN A 527 -10.71 5.91 26.54
CA ASN A 527 -11.44 7.13 26.93
C ASN A 527 -12.97 7.00 26.72
N PRO A 528 -13.64 6.03 27.38
CA PRO A 528 -15.07 5.75 27.14
C PRO A 528 -16.00 6.88 27.57
N ASP A 529 -15.58 7.75 28.49
CA ASP A 529 -16.37 8.89 28.97
C ASP A 529 -16.25 10.13 28.07
N ALA A 530 -15.26 10.16 27.16
CA ALA A 530 -15.03 11.25 26.22
C ALA A 530 -14.62 10.72 24.83
N PRO A 531 -15.47 9.92 24.17
CA PRO A 531 -15.12 9.28 22.91
C PRO A 531 -15.10 10.27 21.74
N VAL A 532 -14.23 10.01 20.78
CA VAL A 532 -14.22 10.65 19.46
C VAL A 532 -15.23 9.95 18.55
N ALA A 533 -16.24 10.68 18.09
CA ALA A 533 -17.35 10.13 17.31
C ALA A 533 -16.93 9.68 15.90
N GLU A 534 -16.10 10.48 15.23
CA GLU A 534 -15.63 10.26 13.86
C GLU A 534 -14.18 10.74 13.72
N ILE A 535 -13.44 10.19 12.76
CA ILE A 535 -12.10 10.68 12.43
C ILE A 535 -12.17 12.13 11.95
N ARG A 536 -11.16 12.93 12.30
CA ARG A 536 -11.06 14.31 11.80
C ARG A 536 -10.60 14.31 10.34
N PRO A 537 -11.11 15.25 9.52
CA PRO A 537 -10.60 15.42 8.17
C PRO A 537 -9.12 15.81 8.23
N GLY A 538 -8.31 15.07 7.48
CA GLY A 538 -6.88 15.27 7.38
C GLY A 538 -6.46 15.41 5.93
N ASP A 539 -5.53 16.32 5.65
CA ASP A 539 -4.93 16.52 4.34
C ASP A 539 -3.59 15.79 4.19
N GLY A 540 -3.05 15.24 5.28
CA GLY A 540 -1.74 14.58 5.29
C GLY A 540 -0.59 15.54 4.99
N ALA A 541 -0.83 16.85 5.10
CA ALA A 541 0.19 17.85 4.84
C ALA A 541 1.19 17.87 6.01
N GLU A 542 2.42 17.42 5.74
CA GLU A 542 3.52 17.56 6.67
C GLU A 542 3.71 19.04 7.04
N GLN A 543 3.50 19.39 8.32
CA GLN A 543 3.72 20.74 8.82
C GLN A 543 5.20 20.96 9.12
N CYS A 544 6.03 20.96 8.08
CA CYS A 544 7.47 21.19 8.17
C CYS A 544 7.78 22.68 8.40
N ASN A 545 7.51 23.19 9.59
CA ASN A 545 7.94 24.52 10.02
C ASN A 545 8.96 24.44 11.17
N ILE A 546 10.23 24.44 10.79
CA ILE A 546 11.36 24.34 11.73
C ILE A 546 11.90 25.70 12.19
N LEU A 547 11.60 26.78 11.45
CA LEU A 547 12.18 28.10 11.73
C LEU A 547 11.55 28.71 12.98
N GLY A 548 12.37 28.87 14.04
CA GLY A 548 11.90 29.35 15.34
C GLY A 548 11.07 28.32 16.11
N ASN A 549 11.12 27.04 15.72
CA ASN A 549 10.45 25.97 16.43
C ASN A 549 11.09 25.80 17.82
N PRO A 550 10.30 25.88 18.92
CA PRO A 550 10.83 25.75 20.28
C PRO A 550 11.53 24.41 20.54
N LEU A 551 11.16 23.36 19.79
CA LEU A 551 11.80 22.05 19.87
C LEU A 551 13.34 22.15 19.79
N ILE A 552 13.89 22.97 18.90
CA ILE A 552 15.35 23.09 18.73
C ILE A 552 16.00 23.52 20.05
N GLN A 553 15.42 24.49 20.75
CA GLN A 553 15.95 24.94 22.05
C GLN A 553 15.76 23.89 23.14
N ASP A 554 14.64 23.18 23.12
CA ASP A 554 14.34 22.13 24.09
C ASP A 554 15.29 20.93 23.96
N LEU A 555 15.64 20.54 22.72
CA LEU A 555 16.62 19.48 22.45
C LEU A 555 18.03 19.87 22.93
N MET A 556 18.38 21.14 22.92
CA MET A 556 19.68 21.62 23.40
C MET A 556 19.75 21.74 24.95
N SER A 557 18.64 21.54 25.66
CA SER A 557 18.55 21.79 27.09
C SER A 557 19.08 20.64 27.93
N SER A 558 20.05 20.92 28.81
CA SER A 558 20.58 19.94 29.77
C SER A 558 19.63 19.61 30.92
N THR A 559 18.60 20.43 31.11
CA THR A 559 17.57 20.28 32.15
C THR A 559 16.19 20.11 31.53
N TYR A 560 16.11 19.60 30.30
CA TYR A 560 14.83 19.28 29.69
C TYR A 560 14.07 18.30 30.58
N SER A 561 12.80 18.60 30.79
CA SER A 561 11.80 17.77 31.44
C SER A 561 10.50 18.13 30.78
N GLU A 562 9.70 17.11 30.50
CA GLU A 562 8.45 17.25 29.76
C GLU A 562 7.25 17.67 30.61
#